data_AF-A0A0F9GN22-F1
#
_entry.id   AF-A0A0F9GN22-F1
#
_cell.length_a   1.000
_cell.length_b   1.000
_cell.length_c   1.000
_cell.angle_alpha   90.00
_cell.angle_beta   90.00
_cell.angle_gamma   90.00
#
_symmetry.space_group_name_H-M   'P 1'
#
loop_
_entity.id
_entity.type
_entity.pdbx_description
1 polymer ?
#
loop_
_entity_poly.entity_id
_entity_poly.type
_entity_poly.pdbx_seq_one_letter_code
_entity_poly.pdbx_strand_id
1 'polypeptide(L)'
;PVLSDFLANDIRANGNHTRKLGALMDVFASYSEAYPDIISINLVSASGKSDAYYSNNLTTAPKSYPFFNQVLQSNLSKQQFMIQKDDGTTSLYFIQRIYSVDYYLKRPQQLGFIVIHIEPSILNSSILEAPYNNTLNLMLTKDGKILFSSDYNMRGQYISEYELNQIHDLADIGMLSTIELSSIDKIERMIFAVQMPGGYYYVSTIPKGVLYQSGKAISLITGLIVIISVITLPILIFVVVRNLLLNPIELLGAASHRVGDGDLSVHLPAHTNDEVGVLFNDFNHMVNQIRHYQQQLEEYKHHLEDKVESRTQALEAMNSQLELAIGQAEQANQLKSRFLANMSHEIRTPLTAIMGFTEQLLHNGKVENDKQHLSTILRNSKHLLELINNILDLSKIEAEKLAVDLSALNVVQLVHDIESIIQPLAQEKQLTLNIDYQLPLPRTIYSDVTRLKQILINIANNAVKFTENGSVSICVHYLESSQKLEFVIKDTGIGMSEHQIERVFKPFEQADATTTRAEFVQNGSCELSVGIKLRAISWK
;
A
#
# COMPACT_ATOMS: atom_id res chain seq x y z
N PRO A 1 -89.69 30.39 -63.54
CA PRO A 1 -90.84 31.23 -63.96
C PRO A 1 -90.59 31.97 -65.27
N VAL A 2 -89.57 32.84 -65.35
CA VAL A 2 -89.22 33.62 -66.56
C VAL A 2 -88.94 32.71 -67.76
N LEU A 3 -88.11 31.67 -67.57
CA LEU A 3 -87.83 30.67 -68.62
C LEU A 3 -89.10 29.94 -69.09
N SER A 4 -90.02 29.62 -68.18
CA SER A 4 -91.28 28.95 -68.53
C SER A 4 -92.21 29.87 -69.32
N ASP A 5 -92.24 31.16 -69.00
CA ASP A 5 -93.03 32.15 -69.74
C ASP A 5 -92.43 32.44 -71.13
N PHE A 6 -91.11 32.43 -71.26
CA PHE A 6 -90.43 32.54 -72.56
C PHE A 6 -90.76 31.34 -73.48
N LEU A 7 -90.81 30.14 -72.92
CA LEU A 7 -91.06 28.89 -73.66
C LEU A 7 -92.56 28.59 -73.90
N ALA A 8 -93.48 29.33 -73.28
CA ALA A 8 -94.91 29.11 -73.46
C ALA A 8 -95.36 29.42 -74.90
N ASN A 9 -96.18 28.53 -75.47
CA ASN A 9 -96.50 28.34 -76.90
C ASN A 9 -97.18 29.50 -77.69
N ASP A 10 -97.08 30.76 -77.25
CA ASP A 10 -97.64 31.91 -77.98
C ASP A 10 -96.56 32.70 -78.76
N ILE A 11 -95.67 31.96 -79.44
CA ILE A 11 -94.42 32.46 -80.03
C ILE A 11 -94.64 33.25 -81.34
N ARG A 12 -95.88 33.52 -81.76
CA ARG A 12 -96.17 34.25 -83.03
C ARG A 12 -97.18 35.39 -82.93
N ALA A 13 -97.46 35.91 -81.73
CA ALA A 13 -98.11 37.21 -81.56
C ALA A 13 -97.05 38.32 -81.54
N ASN A 14 -96.96 39.09 -82.62
CA ASN A 14 -95.82 39.90 -83.09
C ASN A 14 -95.39 41.13 -82.22
N GLY A 15 -95.48 41.06 -80.90
CA GLY A 15 -95.01 42.13 -80.00
C GLY A 15 -94.47 41.68 -78.63
N ASN A 16 -94.79 40.47 -78.17
CA ASN A 16 -94.39 40.01 -76.82
C ASN A 16 -93.04 39.27 -76.78
N HIS A 17 -92.54 38.78 -77.91
CA HIS A 17 -91.29 38.00 -77.94
C HIS A 17 -90.07 38.83 -77.50
N THR A 18 -89.93 40.07 -78.00
CA THR A 18 -88.83 40.97 -77.61
C THR A 18 -88.84 41.28 -76.11
N ARG A 19 -90.02 41.48 -75.53
CA ARG A 19 -90.19 41.72 -74.09
C ARG A 19 -89.83 40.50 -73.25
N LYS A 20 -90.28 39.31 -73.66
CA LYS A 20 -89.98 38.04 -72.99
C LYS A 20 -88.49 37.68 -73.10
N LEU A 21 -87.88 37.93 -74.26
CA LEU A 21 -86.44 37.76 -74.47
C LEU A 21 -85.64 38.70 -73.56
N GLY A 22 -86.02 39.98 -73.48
CA GLY A 22 -85.40 40.94 -72.57
C GLY A 22 -85.43 40.47 -71.11
N ALA A 23 -86.59 40.05 -70.62
CA ALA A 23 -86.72 39.52 -69.26
C ALA A 23 -85.86 38.26 -69.03
N LEU A 24 -85.71 37.39 -70.03
CA LEU A 24 -84.82 36.22 -69.94
C LEU A 24 -83.34 36.62 -69.95
N MET A 25 -82.96 37.62 -70.74
CA MET A 25 -81.60 38.18 -70.75
C MET A 25 -81.24 38.81 -69.41
N ASP A 26 -82.16 39.53 -68.77
CA ASP A 26 -81.94 40.12 -67.44
C ASP A 26 -81.64 39.03 -66.40
N VAL A 27 -82.33 37.89 -66.49
CA VAL A 27 -82.05 36.72 -65.63
C VAL A 27 -80.67 36.13 -65.93
N PHE A 28 -80.32 35.93 -67.21
CA PHE A 28 -79.01 35.41 -67.58
C PHE A 28 -77.87 36.36 -67.15
N ALA A 29 -78.06 37.67 -67.28
CA ALA A 29 -77.15 38.69 -66.81
C ALA A 29 -76.96 38.61 -65.29
N SER A 30 -78.05 38.57 -64.53
CA SER A 30 -77.99 38.45 -63.07
C SER A 30 -77.25 37.20 -62.60
N TYR A 31 -77.41 36.06 -63.28
CA TYR A 31 -76.65 34.84 -62.95
C TYR A 31 -75.16 34.95 -63.30
N SER A 32 -74.81 35.57 -64.43
CA SER A 32 -73.41 35.78 -64.81
C SER A 32 -72.71 36.81 -63.93
N GLU A 33 -73.43 37.83 -63.42
CA GLU A 33 -72.93 38.78 -62.41
C GLU A 33 -72.72 38.12 -61.05
N ALA A 34 -73.65 37.26 -60.61
CA ALA A 34 -73.54 36.55 -59.34
C ALA A 34 -72.44 35.48 -59.34
N TYR A 35 -72.15 34.90 -60.51
CA TYR A 35 -71.14 33.86 -60.71
C TYR A 35 -70.19 34.25 -61.86
N PRO A 36 -69.12 35.02 -61.57
CA PRO A 36 -68.22 35.55 -62.59
C PRO A 36 -67.57 34.51 -63.52
N ASP A 37 -67.42 33.27 -63.04
CA ASP A 37 -66.89 32.16 -63.84
C ASP A 37 -67.81 31.77 -65.01
N ILE A 38 -69.10 32.15 -64.99
CA ILE A 38 -70.03 31.88 -66.10
C ILE A 38 -69.76 32.87 -67.25
N ILE A 39 -69.10 32.38 -68.30
CA ILE A 39 -68.77 33.14 -69.51
C ILE A 39 -70.00 33.38 -70.38
N SER A 40 -70.85 32.36 -70.54
CA SER A 40 -72.08 32.50 -71.32
C SER A 40 -73.17 31.52 -70.92
N ILE A 41 -74.41 31.93 -71.14
CA ILE A 41 -75.61 31.11 -70.97
C ILE A 41 -76.36 31.12 -72.30
N ASN A 42 -76.59 29.93 -72.85
CA ASN A 42 -77.27 29.73 -74.12
C ASN A 42 -78.49 28.84 -73.94
N LEU A 43 -79.66 29.33 -74.32
CA LEU A 43 -80.86 28.53 -74.49
C LEU A 43 -80.89 28.02 -75.92
N VAL A 44 -80.79 26.71 -76.07
CA VAL A 44 -80.70 26.02 -77.35
C VAL A 44 -81.97 25.18 -77.56
N SER A 45 -82.61 25.32 -78.71
CA SER A 45 -83.78 24.55 -79.09
C SER A 45 -83.47 23.05 -79.23
N ALA A 46 -84.50 22.20 -79.29
CA ALA A 46 -84.33 20.78 -79.56
C ALA A 46 -83.64 20.47 -80.92
N SER A 47 -83.62 21.43 -81.86
CA SER A 47 -82.92 21.30 -83.14
C SER A 47 -81.48 21.81 -83.11
N GLY A 48 -80.98 22.27 -81.96
CA GLY A 48 -79.62 22.81 -81.81
C GLY A 48 -79.44 24.27 -82.18
N LYS A 49 -80.54 25.01 -82.42
CA LYS A 49 -80.48 26.45 -82.73
C LYS A 49 -80.49 27.26 -81.43
N SER A 50 -79.67 28.29 -81.32
CA SER A 50 -79.73 29.24 -80.20
C SER A 50 -80.98 30.10 -80.30
N ASP A 51 -81.84 30.01 -79.28
CA ASP A 51 -83.07 30.81 -79.15
C ASP A 51 -82.83 32.06 -78.29
N ALA A 52 -81.87 32.00 -77.36
CA ALA A 52 -81.47 33.11 -76.51
C ALA A 52 -80.03 32.92 -76.01
N TYR A 53 -79.18 33.94 -76.15
CA TYR A 53 -77.76 33.86 -75.79
C TYR A 53 -77.32 35.10 -75.04
N TYR A 54 -76.69 34.89 -73.90
CA TYR A 54 -76.03 35.93 -73.12
C TYR A 54 -74.56 35.57 -72.91
N SER A 55 -73.65 36.53 -73.08
CA SER A 55 -72.24 36.38 -72.73
C SER A 55 -71.71 37.63 -72.04
N ASN A 56 -70.89 37.42 -71.00
CA ASN A 56 -70.19 38.49 -70.29
C ASN A 56 -69.08 39.15 -71.13
N ASN A 57 -68.54 38.44 -72.13
CA ASN A 57 -67.42 38.87 -72.97
C ASN A 57 -67.88 39.35 -74.37
N LEU A 58 -69.17 39.66 -74.53
CA LEU A 58 -69.76 40.20 -75.76
C LEU A 58 -69.54 39.31 -77.00
N THR A 59 -69.40 37.99 -76.80
CA THR A 59 -69.31 37.03 -77.90
C THR A 59 -70.66 36.79 -78.55
N THR A 60 -70.67 36.28 -79.78
CA THR A 60 -71.89 35.86 -80.47
C THR A 60 -72.20 34.39 -80.19
N ALA A 61 -73.48 34.02 -80.20
CA ALA A 61 -73.91 32.64 -80.06
C ALA A 61 -73.19 31.73 -81.09
N PRO A 62 -72.60 30.60 -80.66
CA PRO A 62 -71.94 29.67 -81.58
C PRO A 62 -72.97 29.07 -82.53
N LYS A 63 -72.56 28.87 -83.80
CA LYS A 63 -73.43 28.25 -84.83
C LYS A 63 -73.79 26.80 -84.47
N SER A 64 -72.87 26.08 -83.84
CA SER A 64 -73.07 24.74 -83.31
C SER A 64 -72.04 24.46 -82.20
N TYR A 65 -72.35 23.52 -81.30
CA TYR A 65 -71.38 23.01 -80.35
C TYR A 65 -70.82 21.66 -80.82
N PRO A 66 -69.50 21.43 -80.77
CA PRO A 66 -68.88 20.16 -81.22
C PRO A 66 -69.46 18.91 -80.53
N PHE A 67 -69.88 19.04 -79.27
CA PHE A 67 -70.47 17.97 -78.46
C PHE A 67 -71.99 17.81 -78.62
N PHE A 68 -72.67 18.69 -79.38
CA PHE A 68 -74.14 18.73 -79.34
C PHE A 68 -74.80 17.46 -79.89
N ASN A 69 -74.17 16.78 -80.84
CA ASN A 69 -74.64 15.49 -81.34
C ASN A 69 -74.69 14.43 -80.21
N GLN A 70 -73.70 14.44 -79.31
CA GLN A 70 -73.67 13.54 -78.15
C GLN A 70 -74.77 13.90 -77.15
N VAL A 71 -75.03 15.20 -76.95
CA VAL A 71 -76.13 15.69 -76.10
C VAL A 71 -77.48 15.19 -76.58
N LEU A 72 -77.74 15.23 -77.90
CA LEU A 72 -79.00 14.79 -78.50
C LEU A 72 -79.22 13.27 -78.38
N GLN A 73 -78.14 12.48 -78.50
CA GLN A 73 -78.18 11.02 -78.41
C GLN A 73 -78.29 10.49 -76.97
N SER A 74 -77.97 11.33 -75.98
CA SER A 74 -77.98 10.95 -74.57
C SER A 74 -79.34 11.16 -73.90
N ASN A 75 -79.70 10.25 -73.01
CA ASN A 75 -80.90 10.36 -72.17
C ASN A 75 -80.64 11.09 -70.84
N LEU A 76 -79.41 11.54 -70.60
CA LEU A 76 -79.04 12.23 -69.37
C LEU A 76 -79.65 13.64 -69.32
N SER A 77 -80.25 13.98 -68.18
CA SER A 77 -80.82 15.31 -67.91
C SER A 77 -79.76 16.39 -67.73
N LYS A 78 -78.61 16.00 -67.16
CA LYS A 78 -77.42 16.83 -66.96
C LYS A 78 -76.24 16.19 -67.64
N GLN A 79 -75.48 16.98 -68.39
CA GLN A 79 -74.27 16.54 -69.07
C GLN A 79 -73.19 17.61 -68.92
N GLN A 80 -71.93 17.18 -68.93
CA GLN A 80 -70.78 18.07 -68.81
C GLN A 80 -69.74 17.70 -69.86
N PHE A 81 -69.17 18.71 -70.52
CA PHE A 81 -68.13 18.52 -71.51
C PHE A 81 -66.98 19.47 -71.25
N MET A 82 -65.78 18.94 -71.42
CA MET A 82 -64.55 19.70 -71.29
C MET A 82 -63.88 19.71 -72.66
N ILE A 83 -63.89 20.86 -73.31
CA ILE A 83 -63.46 21.00 -74.70
C ILE A 83 -62.27 21.95 -74.76
N GLN A 84 -61.17 21.46 -75.31
CA GLN A 84 -60.02 22.29 -75.61
C GLN A 84 -60.26 23.05 -76.92
N LYS A 85 -60.04 24.37 -76.89
CA LYS A 85 -60.04 25.26 -78.04
C LYS A 85 -58.70 25.20 -78.77
N ASP A 86 -58.66 25.72 -80.00
CA ASP A 86 -57.44 25.76 -80.82
C ASP A 86 -56.31 26.60 -80.20
N ASP A 87 -56.65 27.54 -79.31
CA ASP A 87 -55.71 28.34 -78.53
C ASP A 87 -55.10 27.58 -77.32
N GLY A 88 -55.43 26.29 -77.17
CA GLY A 88 -54.97 25.43 -76.09
C GLY A 88 -55.71 25.62 -74.76
N THR A 89 -56.62 26.59 -74.65
CA THR A 89 -57.46 26.79 -73.47
C THR A 89 -58.58 25.77 -73.43
N THR A 90 -58.94 25.33 -72.22
CA THR A 90 -60.02 24.37 -72.01
C THR A 90 -61.26 25.10 -71.53
N SER A 91 -62.40 24.82 -72.14
CA SER A 91 -63.71 25.39 -71.80
C SER A 91 -64.60 24.31 -71.21
N LEU A 92 -65.29 24.65 -70.12
CA LEU A 92 -66.21 23.74 -69.44
C LEU A 92 -67.64 24.10 -69.81
N TYR A 93 -68.40 23.12 -70.29
CA TYR A 93 -69.79 23.28 -70.68
C TYR A 93 -70.67 22.38 -69.83
N PHE A 94 -71.67 22.97 -69.19
CA PHE A 94 -72.74 22.26 -68.49
C PHE A 94 -74.03 22.38 -69.26
N ILE A 95 -74.68 21.25 -69.50
CA ILE A 95 -75.91 21.17 -70.28
C ILE A 95 -77.01 20.62 -69.40
N GLN A 96 -78.12 21.35 -69.34
CA GLN A 96 -79.34 20.95 -68.67
C GLN A 96 -80.45 20.81 -69.71
N ARG A 97 -81.04 19.61 -69.80
CA ARG A 97 -82.22 19.37 -70.64
C ARG A 97 -83.46 20.00 -70.00
N ILE A 98 -84.25 20.70 -70.80
CA ILE A 98 -85.48 21.39 -70.37
C ILE A 98 -86.70 20.65 -70.91
N TYR A 99 -87.69 20.46 -70.04
CA TYR A 99 -88.96 19.82 -70.37
C TYR A 99 -90.13 20.81 -70.19
N SER A 100 -91.22 20.54 -70.88
CA SER A 100 -92.48 21.27 -70.75
C SER A 100 -93.08 21.09 -69.37
N VAL A 101 -93.48 22.20 -68.74
CA VAL A 101 -94.22 22.22 -67.47
C VAL A 101 -95.71 22.29 -67.79
N ASP A 102 -96.29 21.18 -68.25
CA ASP A 102 -97.74 21.06 -68.43
C ASP A 102 -98.24 19.82 -67.69
N TYR A 103 -99.09 20.04 -66.68
CA TYR A 103 -99.64 19.00 -65.81
C TYR A 103 -100.65 18.09 -66.54
N TYR A 104 -101.13 18.49 -67.72
CA TYR A 104 -102.11 17.71 -68.50
C TYR A 104 -101.47 16.83 -69.60
N LEU A 105 -100.16 16.95 -69.85
CA LEU A 105 -99.45 16.11 -70.81
C LEU A 105 -99.11 14.74 -70.19
N LYS A 106 -99.54 13.64 -70.82
CA LYS A 106 -99.20 12.25 -70.40
C LYS A 106 -97.70 11.92 -70.53
N ARG A 107 -96.91 12.72 -71.25
CA ARG A 107 -95.44 12.63 -71.34
C ARG A 107 -94.83 14.03 -71.44
N PRO A 108 -93.78 14.35 -70.67
CA PRO A 108 -93.10 15.64 -70.76
C PRO A 108 -92.47 15.80 -72.14
N GLN A 109 -92.79 16.88 -72.85
CA GLN A 109 -92.18 17.22 -74.12
C GLN A 109 -90.86 17.96 -73.86
N GLN A 110 -89.77 17.52 -74.47
CA GLN A 110 -88.52 18.27 -74.40
C GLN A 110 -88.65 19.56 -75.21
N LEU A 111 -88.30 20.68 -74.58
CA LEU A 111 -88.36 22.01 -75.20
C LEU A 111 -86.99 22.45 -75.74
N GLY A 112 -85.91 22.06 -75.07
CA GLY A 112 -84.55 22.45 -75.46
C GLY A 112 -83.53 22.14 -74.38
N PHE A 113 -82.44 22.88 -74.39
CA PHE A 113 -81.30 22.73 -73.49
C PHE A 113 -80.81 24.10 -73.03
N ILE A 114 -80.39 24.21 -71.77
CA ILE A 114 -79.55 25.32 -71.31
C ILE A 114 -78.12 24.84 -71.38
N VAL A 115 -77.28 25.56 -72.12
CA VAL A 115 -75.83 25.36 -72.16
C VAL A 115 -75.19 26.51 -71.40
N ILE A 116 -74.52 26.18 -70.30
CA ILE A 116 -73.74 27.12 -69.49
C ILE A 116 -72.27 26.88 -69.82
N HIS A 117 -71.58 27.91 -70.27
CA HIS A 117 -70.15 27.90 -70.51
C HIS A 117 -69.46 28.58 -69.32
N ILE A 118 -68.56 27.84 -68.68
CA ILE A 118 -67.86 28.25 -67.47
C ILE A 118 -66.35 28.28 -67.73
N GLU A 119 -65.68 29.30 -67.20
CA GLU A 119 -64.23 29.37 -67.11
C GLU A 119 -63.72 28.40 -66.05
N PRO A 120 -62.74 27.53 -66.34
CA PRO A 120 -62.23 26.55 -65.37
C PRO A 120 -61.26 27.17 -64.35
N SER A 121 -61.60 28.32 -63.76
CA SER A 121 -60.77 29.06 -62.80
C SER A 121 -60.37 28.22 -61.58
N ILE A 122 -61.29 27.42 -61.03
CA ILE A 122 -61.05 26.53 -59.87
C ILE A 122 -60.10 25.37 -60.21
N LEU A 123 -60.15 24.86 -61.45
CA LEU A 123 -59.19 23.85 -61.90
C LEU A 123 -57.80 24.48 -62.09
N ASN A 124 -57.75 25.73 -62.51
CA ASN A 124 -56.48 26.45 -62.66
C ASN A 124 -55.76 26.60 -61.32
N SER A 125 -56.41 27.05 -60.24
CA SER A 125 -55.71 27.16 -58.95
C SER A 125 -55.28 25.79 -58.41
N SER A 126 -56.14 24.77 -58.52
CA SER A 126 -55.85 23.44 -57.94
C SER A 126 -54.82 22.60 -58.72
N ILE A 127 -54.74 22.78 -60.04
CA ILE A 127 -53.82 22.01 -60.90
C ILE A 127 -52.55 22.81 -61.20
N LEU A 128 -52.63 24.14 -61.33
CA LEU A 128 -51.49 24.99 -61.70
C LEU A 128 -50.69 25.49 -60.49
N GLU A 129 -51.29 25.64 -59.30
CA GLU A 129 -50.54 25.92 -58.07
C GLU A 129 -50.02 24.62 -57.48
N ALA A 130 -48.99 24.09 -58.12
CA ALA A 130 -48.26 22.96 -57.57
C ALA A 130 -47.50 23.43 -56.31
N PRO A 131 -47.66 22.78 -55.14
CA PRO A 131 -47.01 23.22 -53.89
C PRO A 131 -45.48 23.13 -53.92
N TYR A 132 -44.91 22.46 -54.93
CA TYR A 132 -43.48 22.31 -55.13
C TYR A 132 -43.09 22.66 -56.57
N ASN A 133 -41.98 23.36 -56.76
CA ASN A 133 -41.52 23.83 -58.07
C ASN A 133 -41.23 22.72 -59.10
N ASN A 134 -41.23 21.45 -58.69
CA ASN A 134 -40.86 20.31 -59.52
C ASN A 134 -42.01 19.31 -59.68
N THR A 135 -43.19 19.56 -59.11
CA THR A 135 -44.37 18.72 -59.33
C THR A 135 -44.98 19.00 -60.70
N LEU A 136 -45.30 17.94 -61.44
CA LEU A 136 -46.09 18.04 -62.66
C LEU A 136 -47.46 17.43 -62.40
N ASN A 137 -48.47 18.30 -62.35
CA ASN A 137 -49.88 17.94 -62.29
C ASN A 137 -50.50 17.96 -63.69
N LEU A 138 -51.25 16.93 -64.02
CA LEU A 138 -51.90 16.71 -65.31
C LEU A 138 -53.37 16.29 -65.09
N MET A 139 -54.22 16.68 -66.03
CA MET A 139 -55.58 16.15 -66.17
C MET A 139 -55.74 15.57 -67.57
N LEU A 140 -56.10 14.30 -67.66
CA LEU A 140 -56.12 13.52 -68.89
C LEU A 140 -57.54 13.11 -69.27
N THR A 141 -57.83 13.02 -70.57
CA THR A 141 -59.02 12.28 -71.05
C THR A 141 -58.80 10.77 -70.94
N LYS A 142 -59.90 10.03 -71.12
CA LYS A 142 -59.87 8.57 -71.29
C LYS A 142 -58.91 8.11 -72.40
N ASP A 143 -58.73 8.93 -73.44
CA ASP A 143 -57.86 8.62 -74.59
C ASP A 143 -56.43 9.18 -74.42
N GLY A 144 -56.06 9.64 -73.21
CA GLY A 144 -54.71 10.13 -72.91
C GLY A 144 -54.38 11.53 -73.39
N LYS A 145 -55.38 12.34 -73.78
CA LYS A 145 -55.16 13.75 -74.12
C LYS A 145 -55.01 14.61 -72.87
N ILE A 146 -53.96 15.41 -72.80
CA ILE A 146 -53.71 16.36 -71.69
C ILE A 146 -54.62 17.57 -71.84
N LEU A 147 -55.61 17.71 -70.95
CA LEU A 147 -56.55 18.84 -70.94
C LEU A 147 -56.09 19.98 -70.03
N PHE A 148 -55.44 19.64 -68.92
CA PHE A 148 -54.78 20.60 -68.05
C PHE A 148 -53.40 20.08 -67.67
N SER A 149 -52.47 21.01 -67.56
CA SER A 149 -51.11 20.76 -67.09
C SER A 149 -50.60 22.00 -66.37
N SER A 150 -49.91 21.77 -65.26
CA SER A 150 -49.07 22.75 -64.57
C SER A 150 -47.96 23.32 -65.45
N ASP A 151 -47.44 22.53 -66.40
CA ASP A 151 -46.64 23.05 -67.52
C ASP A 151 -47.55 23.36 -68.72
N TYR A 152 -47.65 24.65 -69.06
CA TYR A 152 -48.49 25.15 -70.14
C TYR A 152 -48.17 24.51 -71.51
N ASN A 153 -46.92 24.13 -71.77
CA ASN A 153 -46.49 23.61 -73.07
C ASN A 153 -47.03 22.20 -73.37
N MET A 154 -47.46 21.47 -72.34
CA MET A 154 -47.91 20.08 -72.45
C MET A 154 -49.41 19.96 -72.75
N ARG A 155 -50.16 21.06 -72.66
CA ARG A 155 -51.61 21.04 -72.91
C ARG A 155 -51.91 20.69 -74.36
N GLY A 156 -52.87 19.79 -74.57
CA GLY A 156 -53.30 19.31 -75.87
C GLY A 156 -52.43 18.20 -76.47
N GLN A 157 -51.29 17.89 -75.87
CA GLN A 157 -50.49 16.72 -76.24
C GLN A 157 -51.15 15.43 -75.74
N TYR A 158 -50.68 14.29 -76.26
CA TYR A 158 -51.14 12.96 -75.87
C TYR A 158 -50.01 12.22 -75.18
N ILE A 159 -50.35 11.50 -74.10
CA ILE A 159 -49.44 10.50 -73.55
C ILE A 159 -49.57 9.18 -74.33
N SER A 160 -48.53 8.37 -74.31
CA SER A 160 -48.52 7.07 -74.98
C SER A 160 -49.54 6.13 -74.36
N GLU A 161 -50.03 5.18 -75.16
CA GLU A 161 -50.95 4.14 -74.69
C GLU A 161 -50.36 3.31 -73.54
N TYR A 162 -49.04 3.10 -73.55
CA TYR A 162 -48.32 2.42 -72.48
C TYR A 162 -48.38 3.19 -71.15
N GLU A 163 -48.06 4.50 -71.17
CA GLU A 163 -48.14 5.35 -69.98
C GLU A 163 -49.58 5.49 -69.49
N LEU A 164 -50.53 5.60 -70.43
CA LEU A 164 -51.94 5.71 -70.12
C LEU A 164 -52.44 4.47 -69.37
N ASN A 165 -52.11 3.27 -69.85
CA ASN A 165 -52.48 2.03 -69.18
C ASN A 165 -51.88 1.95 -67.77
N GLN A 166 -50.62 2.34 -67.59
CA GLN A 166 -50.03 2.38 -66.25
C GLN A 166 -50.73 3.39 -65.33
N ILE A 167 -51.13 4.56 -65.85
CA ILE A 167 -51.89 5.54 -65.08
C ILE A 167 -53.28 5.01 -64.71
N HIS A 168 -53.93 4.23 -65.59
CA HIS A 168 -55.20 3.57 -65.28
C HIS A 168 -55.01 2.57 -64.13
N ASP A 169 -54.01 1.70 -64.22
CA ASP A 169 -53.71 0.72 -63.17
C ASP A 169 -53.43 1.43 -61.83
N LEU A 170 -52.65 2.53 -61.85
CA LEU A 170 -52.38 3.31 -60.64
C LEU A 170 -53.63 3.98 -60.07
N ALA A 171 -54.51 4.49 -60.93
CA ALA A 171 -55.75 5.13 -60.51
C ALA A 171 -56.73 4.13 -59.87
N ASP A 172 -56.74 2.88 -60.35
CA ASP A 172 -57.57 1.81 -59.78
C ASP A 172 -57.01 1.30 -58.45
N ILE A 173 -55.68 1.20 -58.34
CA ILE A 173 -55.00 0.67 -57.15
C ILE A 173 -54.85 1.74 -56.05
N GLY A 174 -54.79 3.03 -56.42
CA GLY A 174 -54.61 4.15 -55.50
C GLY A 174 -53.23 4.22 -54.85
N MET A 175 -52.22 3.57 -55.43
CA MET A 175 -50.84 3.55 -54.91
C MET A 175 -49.91 4.45 -55.74
N LEU A 176 -48.84 4.93 -55.09
CA LEU A 176 -47.73 5.60 -55.76
C LEU A 176 -46.87 4.56 -56.48
N SER A 177 -46.49 4.84 -57.72
CA SER A 177 -45.48 4.05 -58.45
C SER A 177 -44.53 4.94 -59.22
N THR A 178 -43.39 4.38 -59.61
CA THR A 178 -42.43 5.07 -60.46
C THR A 178 -42.73 4.75 -61.92
N ILE A 179 -42.96 5.78 -62.72
CA ILE A 179 -43.20 5.69 -64.17
C ILE A 179 -42.29 6.71 -64.86
N GLU A 180 -41.71 6.30 -65.98
CA GLU A 180 -41.03 7.22 -66.88
C GLU A 180 -42.04 7.79 -67.89
N LEU A 181 -42.30 9.10 -67.82
CA LEU A 181 -43.16 9.79 -68.80
C LEU A 181 -42.35 10.15 -70.05
N SER A 182 -42.03 9.12 -70.84
CA SER A 182 -41.31 9.19 -72.10
C SER A 182 -41.94 10.13 -73.14
N SER A 183 -43.27 10.26 -73.15
CA SER A 183 -44.00 11.12 -74.10
C SER A 183 -43.88 12.60 -73.78
N ILE A 184 -43.38 12.94 -72.59
CA ILE A 184 -43.31 14.32 -72.09
C ILE A 184 -41.85 14.77 -71.99
N ASP A 185 -41.08 14.19 -71.07
CA ASP A 185 -39.73 14.66 -70.74
C ASP A 185 -38.72 13.53 -70.49
N LYS A 186 -39.14 12.25 -70.55
CA LYS A 186 -38.30 11.08 -70.28
C LYS A 186 -37.69 11.10 -68.87
N ILE A 187 -38.38 11.73 -67.92
CA ILE A 187 -37.95 11.75 -66.52
C ILE A 187 -38.70 10.66 -65.76
N GLU A 188 -37.96 9.82 -65.02
CA GLU A 188 -38.56 8.93 -64.02
C GLU A 188 -39.22 9.75 -62.91
N ARG A 189 -40.53 9.60 -62.78
CA ARG A 189 -41.34 10.33 -61.82
C ARG A 189 -42.08 9.34 -60.92
N MET A 190 -42.20 9.69 -59.65
CA MET A 190 -43.16 9.07 -58.76
C MET A 190 -44.52 9.67 -59.05
N ILE A 191 -45.48 8.83 -59.46
CA ILE A 191 -46.79 9.23 -59.95
C ILE A 191 -47.87 8.78 -58.98
N PHE A 192 -48.79 9.71 -58.69
CA PHE A 192 -50.09 9.45 -58.11
C PHE A 192 -51.17 9.71 -59.16
N ALA A 193 -52.12 8.81 -59.31
CA ALA A 193 -53.23 8.97 -60.25
C ALA A 193 -54.56 8.67 -59.56
N VAL A 194 -55.61 9.39 -59.95
CA VAL A 194 -56.98 9.18 -59.48
C VAL A 194 -57.94 9.34 -60.66
N GLN A 195 -58.89 8.41 -60.79
CA GLN A 195 -59.96 8.53 -61.78
C GLN A 195 -61.04 9.50 -61.28
N MET A 196 -61.40 10.47 -62.12
CA MET A 196 -62.45 11.46 -61.88
C MET A 196 -63.76 11.08 -62.61
N PRO A 197 -64.93 11.59 -62.15
CA PRO A 197 -66.20 11.38 -62.83
C PRO A 197 -66.17 11.80 -64.30
N GLY A 198 -66.73 10.98 -65.19
CA GLY A 198 -66.72 11.23 -66.64
C GLY A 198 -65.51 10.63 -67.38
N GLY A 199 -64.70 9.81 -66.71
CA GLY A 199 -63.59 9.07 -67.33
C GLY A 199 -62.31 9.90 -67.52
N TYR A 200 -62.19 11.01 -66.79
CA TYR A 200 -60.97 11.81 -66.75
C TYR A 200 -60.02 11.28 -65.67
N TYR A 201 -58.72 11.53 -65.81
CA TYR A 201 -57.72 11.15 -64.81
C TYR A 201 -56.99 12.39 -64.31
N TYR A 202 -56.85 12.50 -62.99
CA TYR A 202 -55.96 13.46 -62.36
C TYR A 202 -54.65 12.76 -62.01
N VAL A 203 -53.53 13.33 -62.43
CA VAL A 203 -52.20 12.74 -62.25
C VAL A 203 -51.27 13.79 -61.64
N SER A 204 -50.65 13.47 -60.52
CA SER A 204 -49.69 14.33 -59.82
C SER A 204 -48.36 13.59 -59.73
N THR A 205 -47.26 14.24 -60.13
CA THR A 205 -45.97 13.56 -60.26
C THR A 205 -44.81 14.37 -59.66
N ILE A 206 -43.80 13.68 -59.13
CA ILE A 206 -42.55 14.27 -58.62
C ILE A 206 -41.35 13.54 -59.24
N PRO A 207 -40.34 14.23 -59.81
CA PRO A 207 -39.12 13.62 -60.32
C PRO A 207 -38.38 12.82 -59.24
N LYS A 208 -38.08 11.56 -59.52
CA LYS A 208 -37.38 10.66 -58.61
C LYS A 208 -36.00 11.19 -58.21
N GLY A 209 -35.32 11.92 -59.12
CA GLY A 209 -34.03 12.55 -58.86
C GLY A 209 -34.03 13.55 -57.70
N VAL A 210 -35.13 14.27 -57.48
CA VAL A 210 -35.27 15.23 -56.36
C VAL A 210 -35.31 14.50 -55.02
N LEU A 211 -35.97 13.33 -54.97
CA LEU A 211 -36.02 12.47 -53.78
C LEU A 211 -34.62 11.93 -53.43
N TYR A 212 -33.84 11.53 -54.44
CA TYR A 212 -32.49 11.00 -54.22
C TYR A 212 -31.44 12.06 -53.85
N GLN A 213 -31.50 13.24 -54.47
CA GLN A 213 -30.52 14.31 -54.17
C GLN A 213 -30.58 14.73 -52.70
N SER A 214 -31.78 14.77 -52.12
CA SER A 214 -31.99 15.06 -50.70
C SER A 214 -31.38 13.97 -49.80
N GLY A 215 -31.45 12.69 -50.19
CA GLY A 215 -30.86 11.58 -49.44
C GLY A 215 -29.33 11.48 -49.54
N LYS A 216 -28.73 11.91 -50.66
CA LYS A 216 -27.28 11.78 -50.91
C LYS A 216 -26.44 12.57 -49.92
N ALA A 217 -26.83 13.80 -49.60
CA ALA A 217 -26.11 14.64 -48.64
C ALA A 217 -26.10 14.02 -47.24
N ILE A 218 -27.25 13.49 -46.80
CA ILE A 218 -27.40 12.82 -45.50
C ILE A 218 -26.49 11.59 -45.46
N SER A 219 -26.50 10.75 -46.50
CA SER A 219 -25.66 9.54 -46.56
C SER A 219 -24.16 9.84 -46.55
N LEU A 220 -23.72 10.94 -47.15
CA LEU A 220 -22.30 11.33 -47.14
C LEU A 220 -21.86 11.82 -45.76
N ILE A 221 -22.69 12.61 -45.09
CA ILE A 221 -22.42 13.11 -43.73
C ILE A 221 -22.36 11.95 -42.73
N THR A 222 -23.31 11.03 -42.78
CA THR A 222 -23.30 9.85 -41.89
C THR A 222 -22.07 8.97 -42.13
N GLY A 223 -21.70 8.75 -43.40
CA GLY A 223 -20.46 8.02 -43.74
C GLY A 223 -19.21 8.68 -43.17
N LEU A 224 -19.09 10.01 -43.28
CA LEU A 224 -17.96 10.77 -42.72
C LEU A 224 -17.88 10.63 -41.20
N ILE A 225 -19.00 10.77 -40.50
CA ILE A 225 -19.07 10.61 -39.04
C ILE A 225 -18.61 9.21 -38.62
N VAL A 226 -19.07 8.17 -39.33
CA VAL A 226 -18.66 6.79 -39.07
C VAL A 226 -17.15 6.64 -39.24
N ILE A 227 -16.57 7.14 -40.34
CA ILE A 227 -15.12 7.06 -40.59
C ILE A 227 -14.33 7.80 -39.49
N ILE A 228 -14.75 9.01 -39.13
CA ILE A 228 -14.11 9.77 -38.05
C ILE A 228 -14.19 9.01 -36.74
N SER A 229 -15.33 8.41 -36.40
CA SER A 229 -15.50 7.65 -35.16
C SER A 229 -14.59 6.41 -35.12
N VAL A 230 -14.44 5.69 -36.23
CA VAL A 230 -13.58 4.50 -36.34
C VAL A 230 -12.11 4.85 -36.16
N ILE A 231 -11.67 6.05 -36.54
CA ILE A 231 -10.28 6.49 -36.38
C ILE A 231 -10.04 7.10 -34.98
N THR A 232 -10.95 7.96 -34.52
CA THR A 232 -10.76 8.73 -33.29
C THR A 232 -10.96 7.91 -32.03
N LEU A 233 -11.91 6.97 -32.03
CA LEU A 233 -12.22 6.17 -30.85
C LEU A 233 -11.03 5.28 -30.41
N PRO A 234 -10.36 4.52 -31.30
CA PRO A 234 -9.18 3.73 -30.90
C PRO A 234 -8.02 4.60 -30.42
N ILE A 235 -7.81 5.77 -31.04
CA ILE A 235 -6.75 6.71 -30.61
C ILE A 235 -7.05 7.24 -29.21
N LEU A 236 -8.30 7.64 -28.95
CA LEU A 236 -8.72 8.11 -27.63
C LEU A 236 -8.56 7.00 -26.58
N ILE A 237 -9.01 5.77 -26.88
CA ILE A 237 -8.83 4.62 -25.99
C ILE A 237 -7.35 4.38 -25.72
N PHE A 238 -6.50 4.42 -26.75
CA PHE A 238 -5.06 4.23 -26.59
C PHE A 238 -4.45 5.28 -25.67
N VAL A 239 -4.79 6.57 -25.86
CA VAL A 239 -4.29 7.67 -25.01
C VAL A 239 -4.74 7.51 -23.56
N VAL A 240 -6.02 7.17 -23.35
CA VAL A 240 -6.59 6.98 -22.00
C VAL A 240 -5.95 5.78 -21.30
N VAL A 241 -5.88 4.62 -21.96
CA VAL A 241 -5.25 3.41 -21.40
C VAL A 241 -3.76 3.63 -21.14
N ARG A 242 -3.05 4.30 -22.05
CA ARG A 242 -1.63 4.60 -21.88
C ARG A 242 -1.37 5.46 -20.65
N ASN A 243 -2.15 6.53 -20.48
CA ASN A 243 -1.92 7.50 -19.42
C ASN A 243 -2.48 7.04 -18.06
N LEU A 244 -3.63 6.38 -18.03
CA LEU A 244 -4.28 5.96 -16.77
C LEU A 244 -3.81 4.59 -16.27
N LEU A 245 -3.39 3.68 -17.15
CA LEU A 245 -3.04 2.30 -16.76
C LEU A 245 -1.56 1.98 -17.01
N LEU A 246 -1.08 2.12 -18.24
CA LEU A 246 0.26 1.62 -18.61
C LEU A 246 1.41 2.43 -17.98
N ASN A 247 1.37 3.76 -18.05
CA ASN A 247 2.45 4.60 -17.51
C ASN A 247 2.62 4.43 -15.98
N PRO A 248 1.55 4.40 -15.16
CA PRO A 248 1.70 4.15 -13.73
C PRO A 248 2.26 2.75 -13.41
N ILE A 249 1.89 1.72 -14.18
CA ILE A 249 2.44 0.36 -14.02
C ILE A 249 3.93 0.34 -14.35
N GLU A 250 4.36 1.06 -15.40
CA GLU A 250 5.78 1.18 -15.77
C GLU A 250 6.59 1.88 -14.66
N LEU A 251 6.03 2.94 -14.04
CA LEU A 251 6.62 3.60 -12.88
C LEU A 251 6.76 2.67 -11.68
N LEU A 252 5.73 1.89 -11.37
CA LEU A 252 5.77 0.91 -10.28
C LEU A 252 6.81 -0.18 -10.55
N GLY A 253 6.89 -0.68 -11.79
CA GLY A 253 7.89 -1.67 -12.19
C GLY A 253 9.31 -1.15 -12.04
N ALA A 254 9.58 0.08 -12.51
CA ALA A 254 10.88 0.73 -12.37
C ALA A 254 11.23 0.99 -10.89
N ALA A 255 10.27 1.43 -10.08
CA ALA A 255 10.45 1.62 -8.65
C ALA A 255 10.76 0.30 -7.93
N SER A 256 10.04 -0.78 -8.27
CA SER A 256 10.26 -2.10 -7.71
C SER A 256 11.64 -2.66 -8.04
N HIS A 257 12.14 -2.46 -9.26
CA HIS A 257 13.50 -2.86 -9.63
C HIS A 257 14.56 -2.12 -8.81
N ARG A 258 14.43 -0.79 -8.67
CA ARG A 258 15.37 0.02 -7.87
C ARG A 258 15.39 -0.39 -6.40
N VAL A 259 14.23 -0.66 -5.81
CA VAL A 259 14.13 -1.18 -4.43
C VAL A 259 14.80 -2.56 -4.32
N GLY A 260 14.63 -3.42 -5.33
CA GLY A 260 15.32 -4.71 -5.42
C GLY A 260 16.84 -4.59 -5.50
N ASP A 261 17.36 -3.54 -6.14
CA ASP A 261 18.79 -3.22 -6.22
C ASP A 261 19.34 -2.54 -4.94
N GLY A 262 18.49 -2.34 -3.92
CA GLY A 262 18.87 -1.79 -2.62
C GLY A 262 18.65 -0.28 -2.47
N ASP A 263 18.15 0.41 -3.49
CA ASP A 263 17.78 1.82 -3.39
C ASP A 263 16.41 1.99 -2.73
N LEU A 264 16.42 2.15 -1.41
CA LEU A 264 15.20 2.40 -0.62
C LEU A 264 14.80 3.87 -0.59
N SER A 265 15.43 4.78 -1.33
CA SER A 265 15.03 6.20 -1.37
C SER A 265 13.83 6.46 -2.29
N VAL A 266 13.43 5.46 -3.06
CA VAL A 266 12.36 5.54 -4.05
C VAL A 266 11.03 5.85 -3.39
N HIS A 267 10.29 6.80 -3.96
CA HIS A 267 8.94 7.15 -3.54
C HIS A 267 8.05 7.38 -4.76
N LEU A 268 6.91 6.70 -4.78
CA LEU A 268 5.90 6.87 -5.82
C LEU A 268 4.91 7.99 -5.46
N PRO A 269 4.40 8.76 -6.43
CA PRO A 269 3.52 9.90 -6.16
C PRO A 269 2.14 9.48 -5.64
N ALA A 270 1.77 9.89 -4.43
CA ALA A 270 0.53 9.47 -3.74
C ALA A 270 -0.75 10.26 -4.15
N HIS A 271 -0.80 10.87 -5.34
CA HIS A 271 -1.82 11.87 -5.67
C HIS A 271 -3.04 11.37 -6.46
N THR A 272 -3.13 10.07 -6.72
CA THR A 272 -4.29 9.47 -7.40
C THR A 272 -5.25 8.87 -6.38
N ASN A 273 -6.54 9.24 -6.45
CA ASN A 273 -7.61 8.67 -5.60
C ASN A 273 -8.24 7.41 -6.21
N ASP A 274 -7.49 6.66 -7.02
CA ASP A 274 -7.92 5.45 -7.70
C ASP A 274 -7.16 4.21 -7.17
N GLU A 275 -7.45 3.04 -7.73
CA GLU A 275 -6.82 1.77 -7.35
C GLU A 275 -5.29 1.77 -7.56
N VAL A 276 -4.81 2.53 -8.54
CA VAL A 276 -3.36 2.69 -8.79
C VAL A 276 -2.72 3.51 -7.67
N GLY A 277 -3.38 4.57 -7.22
CA GLY A 277 -2.94 5.36 -6.07
C GLY A 277 -2.88 4.55 -4.77
N VAL A 278 -3.87 3.68 -4.52
CA VAL A 278 -3.83 2.73 -3.40
C VAL A 278 -2.60 1.83 -3.49
N LEU A 279 -2.35 1.24 -4.67
CA LEU A 279 -1.18 0.39 -4.89
C LEU A 279 0.15 1.12 -4.68
N PHE A 280 0.24 2.39 -5.09
CA PHE A 280 1.42 3.23 -4.86
C PHE A 280 1.63 3.50 -3.38
N ASN A 281 0.56 3.72 -2.62
CA ASN A 281 0.65 3.93 -1.18
C ASN A 281 1.09 2.65 -0.45
N ASP A 282 0.56 1.49 -0.83
CA ASP A 282 0.96 0.20 -0.28
C ASP A 282 2.44 -0.11 -0.59
N PHE A 283 2.88 0.16 -1.82
CA PHE A 283 4.29 0.04 -2.20
C PHE A 283 5.18 0.96 -1.36
N ASN A 284 4.81 2.23 -1.20
CA ASN A 284 5.54 3.18 -0.37
C ASN A 284 5.61 2.75 1.10
N HIS A 285 4.51 2.19 1.64
CA HIS A 285 4.49 1.64 3.00
C HIS A 285 5.45 0.47 3.16
N MET A 286 5.46 -0.47 2.21
CA MET A 286 6.40 -1.59 2.19
C MET A 286 7.86 -1.11 2.15
N VAL A 287 8.21 -0.16 1.27
CA VAL A 287 9.58 0.39 1.17
C VAL A 287 10.01 1.03 2.49
N ASN A 288 9.12 1.78 3.14
CA ASN A 288 9.39 2.38 4.45
C ASN A 288 9.59 1.31 5.53
N GLN A 289 8.81 0.23 5.53
CA GLN A 289 9.00 -0.90 6.46
C GLN A 289 10.35 -1.59 6.24
N ILE A 290 10.73 -1.85 5.00
CA ILE A 290 12.04 -2.45 4.68
C ILE A 290 13.17 -1.56 5.20
N ARG A 291 13.09 -0.24 4.96
CA ARG A 291 14.08 0.73 5.46
C ARG A 291 14.18 0.69 6.99
N HIS A 292 13.03 0.65 7.67
CA HIS A 292 12.99 0.57 9.12
C HIS A 292 13.64 -0.72 9.65
N TYR A 293 13.35 -1.87 9.04
CA TYR A 293 13.96 -3.14 9.43
C TYR A 293 15.47 -3.19 9.17
N GLN A 294 15.95 -2.62 8.06
CA GLN A 294 17.39 -2.52 7.81
C GLN A 294 18.09 -1.68 8.87
N GLN A 295 17.50 -0.54 9.26
CA GLN A 295 18.07 0.29 10.32
C GLN A 295 18.10 -0.45 11.67
N GLN A 296 17.00 -1.11 12.05
CA GLN A 296 16.95 -1.93 13.27
C GLN A 296 17.99 -3.06 13.25
N LEU A 297 18.21 -3.69 12.11
CA LEU A 297 19.18 -4.78 11.98
C LEU A 297 20.62 -4.26 12.18
N GLU A 298 20.95 -3.08 11.64
CA GLU A 298 22.27 -2.48 11.83
C GLU A 298 22.49 -2.01 13.28
N GLU A 299 21.47 -1.41 13.91
CA GLU A 299 21.50 -1.08 15.34
C GLU A 299 21.68 -2.34 16.20
N TYR A 300 20.95 -3.42 15.89
CA TYR A 300 21.07 -4.69 16.60
C TYR A 300 22.46 -5.32 16.43
N LYS A 301 23.02 -5.26 15.22
CA LYS A 301 24.37 -5.76 14.91
C LYS A 301 25.42 -5.00 15.73
N HIS A 302 25.39 -3.67 15.74
CA HIS A 302 26.30 -2.87 16.57
C HIS A 302 26.16 -3.20 18.06
N HIS A 303 24.92 -3.30 18.56
CA HIS A 303 24.70 -3.69 19.95
C HIS A 303 25.27 -5.08 20.28
N LEU A 304 25.17 -6.03 19.34
CA LEU A 304 25.71 -7.38 19.51
C LEU A 304 27.24 -7.38 19.50
N GLU A 305 27.86 -6.60 18.62
CA GLU A 305 29.32 -6.40 18.57
C GLU A 305 29.84 -5.85 19.92
N ASP A 306 29.23 -4.78 20.45
CA ASP A 306 29.57 -4.21 21.76
C ASP A 306 29.42 -5.26 22.89
N LYS A 307 28.36 -6.07 22.83
CA LYS A 307 28.09 -7.08 23.84
C LYS A 307 29.12 -8.21 23.81
N VAL A 308 29.52 -8.64 22.60
CA VAL A 308 30.54 -9.66 22.39
C VAL A 308 31.89 -9.16 22.87
N GLU A 309 32.26 -7.92 22.58
CA GLU A 309 33.51 -7.31 23.05
C GLU A 309 33.54 -7.26 24.58
N SER A 310 32.51 -6.71 25.22
CA SER A 310 32.42 -6.63 26.68
C SER A 310 32.47 -8.00 27.36
N ARG A 311 31.82 -9.02 26.78
CA ARG A 311 31.86 -10.41 27.29
C ARG A 311 33.24 -11.04 27.14
N THR A 312 33.92 -10.77 26.03
CA THR A 312 35.28 -11.28 25.78
C THR A 312 36.25 -10.69 26.80
N GLN A 313 36.21 -9.38 27.03
CA GLN A 313 37.05 -8.72 28.04
C GLN A 313 36.78 -9.25 29.46
N ALA A 314 35.52 -9.46 29.82
CA ALA A 314 35.16 -10.02 31.14
C ALA A 314 35.66 -11.47 31.31
N LEU A 315 35.62 -12.28 30.24
CA LEU A 315 36.14 -13.64 30.24
C LEU A 315 37.67 -13.67 30.37
N GLU A 316 38.39 -12.80 29.66
CA GLU A 316 39.84 -12.68 29.78
C GLU A 316 40.27 -12.29 31.20
N ALA A 317 39.59 -11.30 31.80
CA ALA A 317 39.85 -10.89 33.18
C ALA A 317 39.59 -12.03 34.18
N MET A 318 38.50 -12.79 33.98
CA MET A 318 38.16 -13.93 34.83
C MET A 318 39.19 -15.07 34.69
N ASN A 319 39.63 -15.38 33.47
CA ASN A 319 40.68 -16.38 33.23
C ASN A 319 41.99 -15.99 33.91
N SER A 320 42.41 -14.73 33.81
CA SER A 320 43.62 -14.25 34.48
C SER A 320 43.53 -14.37 36.01
N GLN A 321 42.36 -14.05 36.60
CA GLN A 321 42.11 -14.27 38.03
C GLN A 321 42.17 -15.75 38.41
N LEU A 322 41.62 -16.63 37.57
CA LEU A 322 41.63 -18.07 37.79
C LEU A 322 43.06 -18.62 37.78
N GLU A 323 43.90 -18.20 36.83
CA GLU A 323 45.31 -18.59 36.76
C GLU A 323 46.07 -18.16 38.02
N LEU A 324 45.84 -16.93 38.51
CA LEU A 324 46.45 -16.45 39.75
C LEU A 324 46.01 -17.28 40.96
N ALA A 325 44.71 -17.60 41.06
CA ALA A 325 44.19 -18.42 42.15
C ALA A 325 44.74 -19.85 42.13
N ILE A 326 44.88 -20.45 40.94
CA ILE A 326 45.52 -21.75 40.76
C ILE A 326 46.97 -21.70 41.23
N GLY A 327 47.74 -20.69 40.80
CA GLY A 327 49.14 -20.53 41.22
C GLY A 327 49.32 -20.42 42.74
N GLN A 328 48.43 -19.67 43.40
CA GLN A 328 48.42 -19.56 44.86
C GLN A 328 48.07 -20.89 45.55
N ALA A 329 47.07 -21.62 45.03
CA ALA A 329 46.67 -22.91 45.57
C ALA A 329 47.79 -23.95 45.44
N GLU A 330 48.48 -23.99 44.29
CA GLU A 330 49.63 -24.87 44.07
C GLU A 330 50.78 -24.55 45.02
N GLN A 331 51.10 -23.27 45.21
CA GLN A 331 52.13 -22.83 46.15
C GLN A 331 51.81 -23.26 47.59
N ALA A 332 50.57 -23.06 48.03
CA ALA A 332 50.11 -23.49 49.35
C ALA A 332 50.22 -25.02 49.52
N ASN A 333 49.84 -25.77 48.48
CA ASN A 333 49.93 -27.23 48.50
C ASN A 333 51.39 -27.71 48.58
N GLN A 334 52.31 -27.09 47.83
CA GLN A 334 53.74 -27.40 47.91
C GLN A 334 54.33 -27.13 49.29
N LEU A 335 53.98 -26.00 49.92
CA LEU A 335 54.41 -25.68 51.29
C LEU A 335 53.89 -26.71 52.29
N LYS A 336 52.62 -27.12 52.17
CA LYS A 336 52.02 -28.17 52.99
C LYS A 336 52.74 -29.52 52.81
N SER A 337 53.08 -29.90 51.58
CA SER A 337 53.83 -31.13 51.32
C SER A 337 55.24 -31.09 51.94
N ARG A 338 55.95 -29.96 51.81
CA ARG A 338 57.28 -29.79 52.43
C ARG A 338 57.19 -29.87 53.95
N PHE A 339 56.18 -29.25 54.55
CA PHE A 339 55.94 -29.32 56.00
C PHE A 339 55.77 -30.77 56.48
N LEU A 340 54.89 -31.54 55.85
CA LEU A 340 54.65 -32.94 56.24
C LEU A 340 55.89 -33.82 56.09
N ALA A 341 56.69 -33.58 55.04
CA ALA A 341 57.95 -34.28 54.83
C ALA A 341 58.96 -33.98 55.95
N ASN A 342 59.12 -32.71 56.32
CA ASN A 342 60.03 -32.30 57.39
C ASN A 342 59.60 -32.85 58.75
N MET A 343 58.30 -32.77 59.10
CA MET A 343 57.78 -33.34 60.35
C MET A 343 57.97 -34.85 60.44
N SER A 344 57.79 -35.56 59.32
CA SER A 344 58.02 -36.99 59.28
C SER A 344 59.49 -37.34 59.59
N HIS A 345 60.44 -36.50 59.16
CA HIS A 345 61.86 -36.69 59.41
C HIS A 345 62.24 -36.37 60.87
N GLU A 346 61.75 -35.25 61.39
CA GLU A 346 61.98 -34.80 62.77
C GLU A 346 61.36 -35.75 63.81
N ILE A 347 60.25 -36.43 63.48
CA ILE A 347 59.67 -37.47 64.34
C ILE A 347 60.48 -38.77 64.27
N ARG A 348 60.92 -39.17 63.08
CA ARG A 348 61.60 -40.46 62.87
C ARG A 348 62.93 -40.54 63.62
N THR A 349 63.73 -39.48 63.57
CA THR A 349 65.08 -39.44 64.16
C THR A 349 65.12 -39.76 65.67
N PRO A 350 64.38 -39.06 66.56
CA PRO A 350 64.35 -39.37 67.99
C PRO A 350 63.68 -40.71 68.28
N LEU A 351 62.66 -41.10 67.50
CA LEU A 351 61.99 -42.40 67.66
C LEU A 351 62.94 -43.57 67.38
N THR A 352 63.72 -43.49 66.30
CA THR A 352 64.73 -44.49 65.96
C THR A 352 65.82 -44.57 67.03
N ALA A 353 66.24 -43.43 67.60
CA ALA A 353 67.19 -43.41 68.71
C ALA A 353 66.62 -44.07 69.97
N ILE A 354 65.36 -43.78 70.34
CA ILE A 354 64.66 -44.43 71.48
C ILE A 354 64.61 -45.94 71.27
N MET A 355 64.19 -46.39 70.09
CA MET A 355 64.11 -47.82 69.77
C MET A 355 65.49 -48.49 69.86
N GLY A 356 66.51 -47.95 69.21
CA GLY A 356 67.86 -48.55 69.18
C GLY A 356 68.50 -48.66 70.55
N PHE A 357 68.41 -47.63 71.39
CA PHE A 357 68.94 -47.71 72.77
C PHE A 357 68.12 -48.65 73.65
N THR A 358 66.81 -48.77 73.41
CA THR A 358 65.96 -49.72 74.15
C THR A 358 66.28 -51.16 73.76
N GLU A 359 66.46 -51.45 72.46
CA GLU A 359 66.89 -52.76 71.96
C GLU A 359 68.28 -53.15 72.51
N GLN A 360 69.23 -52.21 72.55
CA GLN A 360 70.55 -52.43 73.09
C GLN A 360 70.54 -52.74 74.60
N LEU A 361 69.67 -52.09 75.37
CA LEU A 361 69.44 -52.39 76.79
C LEU A 361 68.79 -53.76 77.00
N LEU A 362 67.88 -54.17 76.11
CA LEU A 362 67.21 -55.48 76.18
C LEU A 362 68.15 -56.65 75.82
N HIS A 363 69.15 -56.43 74.96
CA HIS A 363 70.07 -57.48 74.49
C HIS A 363 71.32 -57.68 75.37
N ASN A 364 71.80 -56.63 76.06
CA ASN A 364 73.02 -56.71 76.87
C ASN A 364 72.71 -56.91 78.36
N GLY A 365 72.75 -58.14 78.84
CA GLY A 365 72.51 -58.50 80.25
C GLY A 365 73.63 -58.16 81.26
N LYS A 366 74.54 -57.21 80.97
CA LYS A 366 75.59 -56.76 81.91
C LYS A 366 75.64 -55.24 82.03
N VAL A 367 75.36 -54.80 83.25
CA VAL A 367 75.19 -53.42 83.72
C VAL A 367 76.54 -52.75 83.94
N GLU A 368 77.02 -51.97 82.98
CA GLU A 368 78.07 -50.96 83.24
C GLU A 368 77.74 -49.56 82.69
N ASN A 369 76.64 -49.37 81.93
CA ASN A 369 76.32 -48.03 81.38
C ASN A 369 74.82 -47.70 81.19
N ASP A 370 73.93 -48.39 81.91
CA ASP A 370 72.46 -48.26 81.74
C ASP A 370 71.93 -46.85 81.96
N LYS A 371 72.57 -46.10 82.86
CA LYS A 371 72.17 -44.72 83.16
C LYS A 371 72.33 -43.80 81.95
N GLN A 372 73.37 -44.00 81.12
CA GLN A 372 73.60 -43.17 79.94
C GLN A 372 72.59 -43.49 78.81
N HIS A 373 72.30 -44.77 78.58
CA HIS A 373 71.28 -45.18 77.61
C HIS A 373 69.87 -44.77 78.05
N LEU A 374 69.49 -45.00 79.32
CA LEU A 374 68.20 -44.55 79.87
C LEU A 374 68.07 -43.03 79.84
N SER A 375 69.15 -42.28 80.12
CA SER A 375 69.13 -40.82 80.00
C SER A 375 68.94 -40.36 78.56
N THR A 376 69.50 -41.08 77.58
CA THR A 376 69.37 -40.78 76.16
C THR A 376 67.98 -41.13 75.63
N ILE A 377 67.39 -42.26 76.06
CA ILE A 377 65.99 -42.58 75.80
C ILE A 377 65.08 -41.50 76.39
N LEU A 378 65.26 -41.16 77.67
CA LEU A 378 64.44 -40.15 78.33
C LEU A 378 64.55 -38.77 77.65
N ARG A 379 65.75 -38.38 77.22
CA ARG A 379 65.99 -37.13 76.48
C ARG A 379 65.28 -37.13 75.13
N ASN A 380 65.41 -38.20 74.34
CA ASN A 380 64.74 -38.30 73.04
C ASN A 380 63.21 -38.40 73.18
N SER A 381 62.70 -39.07 74.22
CA SER A 381 61.25 -39.15 74.49
C SER A 381 60.68 -37.80 74.90
N LYS A 382 61.40 -37.02 75.72
CA LYS A 382 61.02 -35.64 76.04
C LYS A 382 61.03 -34.75 74.79
N HIS A 383 62.05 -34.89 73.95
CA HIS A 383 62.15 -34.15 72.70
C HIS A 383 61.01 -34.49 71.71
N LEU A 384 60.67 -35.77 71.56
CA LEU A 384 59.55 -36.20 70.73
C LEU A 384 58.20 -35.69 71.27
N LEU A 385 58.00 -35.69 72.59
CA LEU A 385 56.79 -35.14 73.20
C LEU A 385 56.66 -33.63 72.96
N GLU A 386 57.77 -32.89 73.03
CA GLU A 386 57.83 -31.47 72.69
C GLU A 386 57.49 -31.24 71.20
N LEU A 387 58.06 -32.03 70.28
CA LEU A 387 57.74 -31.97 68.85
C LEU A 387 56.25 -32.24 68.58
N ILE A 388 55.66 -33.26 69.22
CA ILE A 388 54.24 -33.57 69.08
C ILE A 388 53.36 -32.43 69.61
N ASN A 389 53.68 -31.87 70.77
CA ASN A 389 52.94 -30.74 71.33
C ASN A 389 53.03 -29.50 70.43
N ASN A 390 54.20 -29.23 69.84
CA ASN A 390 54.38 -28.15 68.87
C ASN A 390 53.55 -28.36 67.59
N ILE A 391 53.48 -29.58 67.07
CA ILE A 391 52.62 -29.93 65.92
C ILE A 391 51.13 -29.78 66.26
N LEU A 392 50.71 -30.19 67.46
CA LEU A 392 49.33 -30.05 67.92
C LEU A 392 48.94 -28.59 68.11
N ASP A 393 49.83 -27.77 68.68
CA ASP A 393 49.59 -26.32 68.81
C ASP A 393 49.52 -25.66 67.43
N LEU A 394 50.38 -26.01 66.49
CA LEU A 394 50.27 -25.55 65.09
C LEU A 394 48.93 -25.96 64.45
N SER A 395 48.53 -27.23 64.60
CA SER A 395 47.28 -27.74 64.02
C SER A 395 46.05 -27.03 64.59
N LYS A 396 46.10 -26.62 65.88
CA LYS A 396 45.05 -25.80 66.50
C LYS A 396 45.03 -24.38 65.96
N ILE A 397 46.19 -23.80 65.63
CA ILE A 397 46.30 -22.48 65.00
C ILE A 397 45.75 -22.54 63.57
N GLU A 398 46.15 -23.51 62.76
CA GLU A 398 45.68 -23.68 61.37
C GLU A 398 44.18 -23.96 61.26
N ALA A 399 43.60 -24.65 62.24
CA ALA A 399 42.17 -24.92 62.29
C ALA A 399 41.35 -23.73 62.84
N GLU A 400 41.96 -22.57 63.10
CA GLU A 400 41.35 -21.41 63.78
C GLU A 400 40.73 -21.73 65.15
N LYS A 401 41.16 -22.84 65.77
CA LYS A 401 40.63 -23.35 67.04
C LYS A 401 41.41 -22.87 68.26
N LEU A 402 42.43 -22.05 68.07
CA LEU A 402 43.20 -21.46 69.16
C LEU A 402 42.56 -20.14 69.60
N ALA A 403 41.65 -20.21 70.57
CA ALA A 403 41.10 -19.03 71.21
C ALA A 403 42.16 -18.39 72.13
N VAL A 404 42.34 -17.07 72.01
CA VAL A 404 43.20 -16.28 72.90
C VAL A 404 42.40 -15.92 74.15
N ASP A 405 42.88 -16.31 75.33
CA ASP A 405 42.18 -16.04 76.59
C ASP A 405 42.74 -14.77 77.25
N LEU A 406 42.08 -13.64 77.02
CA LEU A 406 42.52 -12.34 77.53
C LEU A 406 42.17 -12.19 79.01
N SER A 407 43.19 -12.13 79.86
CA SER A 407 43.04 -11.88 81.29
C SER A 407 43.98 -10.79 81.78
N ALA A 408 43.67 -10.22 82.95
CA ALA A 408 44.51 -9.22 83.60
C ALA A 408 45.81 -9.87 84.09
N LEU A 409 46.96 -9.41 83.57
CA LEU A 409 48.29 -9.94 83.81
C LEU A 409 49.17 -8.90 84.48
N ASN A 410 49.86 -9.29 85.56
CA ASN A 410 50.89 -8.47 86.18
C ASN A 410 52.24 -8.67 85.47
N VAL A 411 52.79 -7.57 84.92
CA VAL A 411 54.04 -7.60 84.13
C VAL A 411 55.24 -8.06 84.95
N VAL A 412 55.35 -7.58 86.20
CA VAL A 412 56.48 -7.94 87.08
C VAL A 412 56.41 -9.42 87.45
N GLN A 413 55.21 -9.94 87.74
CA GLN A 413 55.03 -11.36 88.03
C GLN A 413 55.37 -12.23 86.83
N LEU A 414 54.99 -11.83 85.62
CA LEU A 414 55.33 -12.55 84.39
C LEU A 414 56.85 -12.67 84.20
N VAL A 415 57.58 -11.57 84.37
CA VAL A 415 59.04 -11.56 84.19
C VAL A 415 59.73 -12.40 85.27
N HIS A 416 59.28 -12.33 86.52
CA HIS A 416 59.77 -13.18 87.60
C HIS A 416 59.51 -14.67 87.34
N ASP A 417 58.33 -15.01 86.82
CA ASP A 417 58.01 -16.38 86.40
C ASP A 417 58.95 -16.90 85.31
N ILE A 418 59.33 -16.04 84.34
CA ILE A 418 60.29 -16.38 83.28
C ILE A 418 61.69 -16.54 83.86
N GLU A 419 62.11 -15.60 84.70
CA GLU A 419 63.40 -15.64 85.42
C GLU A 419 63.58 -16.97 86.16
N SER A 420 62.55 -17.43 86.88
CA SER A 420 62.62 -18.69 87.65
C SER A 420 62.94 -19.93 86.81
N ILE A 421 62.64 -19.88 85.50
CA ILE A 421 62.89 -20.97 84.55
C ILE A 421 64.22 -20.79 83.83
N ILE A 422 64.56 -19.56 83.44
CA ILE A 422 65.76 -19.25 82.66
C ILE A 422 67.02 -19.18 83.53
N GLN A 423 66.90 -18.71 84.77
CA GLN A 423 68.01 -18.56 85.70
C GLN A 423 68.76 -19.88 85.96
N PRO A 424 68.11 -21.03 86.25
CA PRO A 424 68.81 -22.31 86.38
C PRO A 424 69.54 -22.76 85.10
N LEU A 425 68.94 -22.53 83.93
CA LEU A 425 69.52 -22.89 82.63
C LEU A 425 70.76 -22.04 82.30
N ALA A 426 70.69 -20.74 82.59
CA ALA A 426 71.82 -19.83 82.46
C ALA A 426 72.96 -20.21 83.43
N GLN A 427 72.63 -20.56 84.68
CA GLN A 427 73.60 -21.01 85.67
C GLN A 427 74.30 -22.32 85.29
N GLU A 428 73.57 -23.29 84.73
CA GLU A 428 74.14 -24.54 84.21
C GLU A 428 75.21 -24.29 83.14
N LYS A 429 75.01 -23.25 82.31
CA LYS A 429 75.96 -22.78 81.29
C LYS A 429 76.94 -21.71 81.76
N GLN A 430 76.93 -21.33 83.04
CA GLN A 430 77.75 -20.24 83.60
C GLN A 430 77.55 -18.86 82.91
N LEU A 431 76.37 -18.61 82.37
CA LEU A 431 75.99 -17.33 81.76
C LEU A 431 75.44 -16.36 82.81
N THR A 432 75.69 -15.07 82.61
CA THR A 432 75.08 -14.01 83.44
C THR A 432 73.69 -13.67 82.90
N LEU A 433 72.65 -13.80 83.72
CA LEU A 433 71.29 -13.35 83.39
C LEU A 433 71.02 -12.00 84.06
N ASN A 434 70.70 -10.98 83.27
CA ASN A 434 70.35 -9.65 83.77
C ASN A 434 68.89 -9.32 83.42
N ILE A 435 68.14 -8.77 84.38
CA ILE A 435 66.78 -8.28 84.15
C ILE A 435 66.77 -6.78 84.37
N ASP A 436 66.36 -6.04 83.35
CA ASP A 436 66.31 -4.58 83.37
C ASP A 436 64.86 -4.10 83.21
N TYR A 437 64.38 -3.33 84.20
CA TYR A 437 63.04 -2.76 84.20
C TYR A 437 63.15 -1.25 83.93
N GLN A 438 62.77 -0.81 82.72
CA GLN A 438 62.75 0.60 82.37
C GLN A 438 61.40 1.23 82.76
N LEU A 439 61.38 1.86 83.93
CA LEU A 439 60.22 2.54 84.51
C LEU A 439 59.88 3.86 83.77
N PRO A 440 58.60 4.28 83.69
CA PRO A 440 57.43 3.69 84.35
C PRO A 440 56.85 2.49 83.59
N LEU A 441 56.49 1.42 84.32
CA LEU A 441 55.83 0.23 83.75
C LEU A 441 54.37 0.15 84.23
N PRO A 442 53.41 -0.21 83.36
CA PRO A 442 52.05 -0.49 83.78
C PRO A 442 52.02 -1.73 84.66
N ARG A 443 51.37 -1.62 85.83
CA ARG A 443 51.27 -2.74 86.78
C ARG A 443 50.49 -3.94 86.22
N THR A 444 49.53 -3.68 85.34
CA THR A 444 48.66 -4.70 84.76
C THR A 444 48.44 -4.44 83.28
N ILE A 445 48.51 -5.49 82.47
CA ILE A 445 48.15 -5.50 81.05
C ILE A 445 47.06 -6.55 80.81
N TYR A 446 46.31 -6.43 79.71
CA TYR A 446 45.36 -7.46 79.29
C TYR A 446 45.99 -8.30 78.17
N SER A 447 46.23 -9.58 78.44
CA SER A 447 46.85 -10.51 77.49
C SER A 447 46.53 -11.95 77.87
N ASP A 448 46.82 -12.88 76.96
CA ASP A 448 46.88 -14.31 77.31
C ASP A 448 48.20 -14.61 78.03
N VAL A 449 48.09 -14.91 79.32
CA VAL A 449 49.22 -15.19 80.21
C VAL A 449 50.03 -16.38 79.73
N THR A 450 49.34 -17.45 79.32
CA THR A 450 49.98 -18.71 78.93
C THR A 450 50.76 -18.53 77.65
N ARG A 451 50.16 -17.86 76.65
CA ARG A 451 50.80 -17.64 75.34
C ARG A 451 51.94 -16.63 75.42
N LEU A 452 51.74 -15.53 76.15
CA LEU A 452 52.82 -14.54 76.32
C LEU A 452 54.01 -15.15 77.06
N LYS A 453 53.76 -15.92 78.12
CA LYS A 453 54.81 -16.66 78.84
C LYS A 453 55.52 -17.67 77.93
N GLN A 454 54.79 -18.41 77.10
CA GLN A 454 55.35 -19.36 76.14
C GLN A 454 56.27 -18.69 75.11
N ILE A 455 55.85 -17.55 74.54
CA ILE A 455 56.66 -16.78 73.58
C ILE A 455 57.97 -16.34 74.23
N LEU A 456 57.89 -15.73 75.41
CA LEU A 456 59.06 -15.19 76.10
C LEU A 456 60.01 -16.28 76.57
N ILE A 457 59.50 -17.42 77.08
CA ILE A 457 60.31 -18.59 77.41
C ILE A 457 61.01 -19.14 76.16
N ASN A 458 60.31 -19.26 75.03
CA ASN A 458 60.91 -19.79 73.81
C ASN A 458 62.06 -18.90 73.30
N ILE A 459 61.86 -17.57 73.29
CA ILE A 459 62.91 -16.64 72.87
C ILE A 459 64.08 -16.64 73.87
N ALA A 460 63.80 -16.62 75.18
CA ALA A 460 64.85 -16.64 76.20
C ALA A 460 65.62 -17.97 76.26
N ASN A 461 64.95 -19.10 76.03
CA ASN A 461 65.60 -20.41 75.88
C ASN A 461 66.51 -20.42 74.66
N ASN A 462 66.09 -19.85 73.53
CA ASN A 462 66.95 -19.72 72.36
C ASN A 462 68.18 -18.84 72.66
N ALA A 463 68.00 -17.71 73.33
CA ALA A 463 69.11 -16.85 73.76
C ALA A 463 70.15 -17.60 74.62
N VAL A 464 69.71 -18.36 75.62
CA VAL A 464 70.60 -19.20 76.45
C VAL A 464 71.22 -20.35 75.65
N LYS A 465 70.45 -20.97 74.74
CA LYS A 465 70.91 -22.09 73.90
C LYS A 465 72.07 -21.68 72.99
N PHE A 466 71.98 -20.52 72.35
CA PHE A 466 72.95 -20.05 71.34
C PHE A 466 74.06 -19.14 71.89
N THR A 467 74.04 -18.84 73.19
CA THR A 467 75.16 -18.20 73.89
C THR A 467 76.02 -19.28 74.56
N GLU A 468 77.32 -19.31 74.22
CA GLU A 468 78.29 -20.20 74.87
C GLU A 468 78.94 -19.55 76.10
N ASN A 469 79.40 -18.31 75.97
CA ASN A 469 79.98 -17.51 77.05
C ASN A 469 79.43 -16.08 76.98
N GLY A 470 79.22 -15.44 78.13
CA GLY A 470 78.76 -14.05 78.21
C GLY A 470 77.46 -13.89 78.98
N SER A 471 76.51 -13.11 78.44
CA SER A 471 75.30 -12.72 79.17
C SER A 471 74.05 -12.73 78.31
N VAL A 472 72.93 -13.01 78.95
CA VAL A 472 71.58 -12.81 78.41
C VAL A 472 70.90 -11.73 79.24
N SER A 473 70.24 -10.79 78.59
CA SER A 473 69.51 -9.70 79.24
C SER A 473 68.06 -9.66 78.79
N ILE A 474 67.15 -9.51 79.74
CA ILE A 474 65.72 -9.33 79.50
C ILE A 474 65.36 -7.92 79.95
N CYS A 475 65.12 -7.03 78.99
CA CYS A 475 64.71 -5.66 79.23
C CYS A 475 63.22 -5.51 78.98
N VAL A 476 62.51 -4.84 79.89
CA VAL A 476 61.10 -4.52 79.73
C VAL A 476 60.92 -3.01 79.79
N HIS A 477 60.35 -2.45 78.72
CA HIS A 477 60.13 -1.02 78.58
C HIS A 477 58.72 -0.72 78.10
N TYR A 478 58.11 0.33 78.64
CA TYR A 478 56.81 0.83 78.20
C TYR A 478 56.97 2.07 77.33
N LEU A 479 56.61 1.94 76.05
CA LEU A 479 56.65 3.02 75.08
C LEU A 479 55.36 3.83 75.15
N GLU A 480 55.34 4.89 75.97
CA GLU A 480 54.17 5.75 76.17
C GLU A 480 53.58 6.30 74.86
N SER A 481 54.44 6.65 73.89
CA SER A 481 54.05 7.21 72.59
C SER A 481 53.21 6.26 71.73
N SER A 482 53.33 4.95 71.95
CA SER A 482 52.59 3.93 71.20
C SER A 482 51.67 3.08 72.08
N GLN A 483 51.64 3.35 73.39
CA GLN A 483 50.97 2.56 74.43
C GLN A 483 51.30 1.06 74.37
N LYS A 484 52.53 0.72 74.00
CA LYS A 484 52.98 -0.68 73.87
C LYS A 484 54.01 -1.02 74.94
N LEU A 485 53.91 -2.24 75.45
CA LEU A 485 54.94 -2.85 76.27
C LEU A 485 55.89 -3.62 75.36
N GLU A 486 57.18 -3.31 75.45
CA GLU A 486 58.24 -3.94 74.68
C GLU A 486 59.07 -4.85 75.58
N PHE A 487 59.29 -6.09 75.13
CA PHE A 487 60.19 -7.05 75.75
C PHE A 487 61.37 -7.23 74.82
N VAL A 488 62.57 -6.87 75.28
CA VAL A 488 63.82 -7.02 74.54
C VAL A 488 64.63 -8.10 75.20
N ILE A 489 64.87 -9.20 74.49
CA ILE A 489 65.75 -10.28 74.95
C ILE A 489 67.02 -10.18 74.11
N LYS A 490 68.12 -9.83 74.76
CA LYS A 490 69.42 -9.62 74.12
C LYS A 490 70.43 -10.63 74.64
N ASP A 491 71.09 -11.32 73.73
CA ASP A 491 72.15 -12.27 74.01
C ASP A 491 73.48 -11.84 73.38
N THR A 492 74.58 -12.42 73.85
CA THR A 492 75.93 -12.15 73.32
C THR A 492 76.45 -13.34 72.49
N GLY A 493 75.56 -14.16 71.95
CA GLY A 493 75.88 -15.37 71.20
C GLY A 493 76.28 -15.11 69.74
N ILE A 494 76.16 -16.15 68.91
CA ILE A 494 76.65 -16.19 67.52
C ILE A 494 75.96 -15.21 66.55
N GLY A 495 74.80 -14.66 66.93
CA GLY A 495 74.00 -13.81 66.06
C GLY A 495 73.39 -14.54 64.84
N MET A 496 72.79 -13.78 63.92
CA MET A 496 72.20 -14.28 62.68
C MET A 496 72.51 -13.32 61.52
N SER A 497 72.70 -13.86 60.32
CA SER A 497 72.80 -13.05 59.09
C SER A 497 71.44 -12.44 58.69
N GLU A 498 71.46 -11.39 57.88
CA GLU A 498 70.26 -10.69 57.41
C GLU A 498 69.25 -11.64 56.71
N HIS A 499 69.75 -12.58 55.91
CA HIS A 499 68.94 -13.60 55.27
C HIS A 499 68.37 -14.64 56.25
N GLN A 500 69.06 -14.93 57.37
CA GLN A 500 68.52 -15.82 58.42
C GLN A 500 67.42 -15.12 59.24
N ILE A 501 67.51 -13.81 59.44
CA ILE A 501 66.48 -13.03 60.16
C ILE A 501 65.14 -13.04 59.40
N GLU A 502 65.15 -12.95 58.07
CA GLU A 502 63.92 -13.02 57.25
C GLU A 502 63.25 -14.41 57.26
N ARG A 503 63.99 -15.42 57.72
CA ARG A 503 63.62 -16.83 57.64
C ARG A 503 63.28 -17.46 58.99
N VAL A 504 63.85 -16.96 60.08
CA VAL A 504 63.72 -17.55 61.43
C VAL A 504 62.29 -17.62 61.96
N PHE A 505 61.40 -16.74 61.51
CA PHE A 505 59.98 -16.75 61.88
C PHE A 505 59.08 -17.49 60.88
N LYS A 506 59.65 -18.04 59.80
CA LYS A 506 58.90 -18.92 58.89
C LYS A 506 58.78 -20.30 59.54
N PRO A 507 57.60 -20.93 59.48
CA PRO A 507 57.42 -22.27 60.03
C PRO A 507 58.44 -23.25 59.43
N PHE A 508 59.08 -24.05 60.29
CA PHE A 508 59.96 -25.17 59.90
C PHE A 508 61.27 -24.78 59.20
N GLU A 509 61.70 -23.52 59.31
CA GLU A 509 63.04 -23.11 58.90
C GLU A 509 63.98 -23.09 60.13
N GLN A 510 65.08 -23.84 60.06
CA GLN A 510 66.20 -23.73 60.98
C GLN A 510 67.35 -23.00 60.31
N ALA A 511 68.08 -22.19 61.07
CA ALA A 511 69.15 -21.33 60.55
C ALA A 511 70.34 -22.13 59.97
N ASP A 512 70.58 -23.37 60.41
CA ASP A 512 71.56 -24.32 59.83
C ASP A 512 71.30 -25.78 60.28
N ALA A 513 71.49 -26.75 59.38
CA ALA A 513 71.33 -28.20 59.61
C ALA A 513 72.63 -28.94 59.99
N THR A 514 73.73 -28.21 60.21
CA THR A 514 75.06 -28.79 60.48
C THR A 514 75.65 -28.26 61.78
N THR A 515 75.29 -28.88 62.91
CA THR A 515 76.02 -28.69 64.17
C THR A 515 77.10 -29.77 64.30
N THR A 516 78.22 -29.59 63.60
CA THR A 516 79.49 -30.28 63.92
C THR A 516 80.57 -29.25 64.14
N ARG A 517 80.82 -28.95 65.43
CA ARG A 517 82.09 -28.62 66.10
C ARG A 517 83.19 -27.88 65.28
N ALA A 518 83.51 -26.68 65.78
CA ALA A 518 84.74 -25.88 65.63
C ALA A 518 84.82 -24.92 64.42
N GLU A 519 84.74 -23.61 64.63
CA GLU A 519 85.84 -22.67 64.93
C GLU A 519 85.27 -21.23 65.00
N PHE A 520 85.70 -20.48 66.01
CA PHE A 520 85.23 -19.13 66.35
C PHE A 520 85.90 -18.05 65.50
N VAL A 521 85.10 -17.10 65.00
CA VAL A 521 85.56 -15.73 64.70
C VAL A 521 84.59 -14.75 65.36
N GLN A 522 85.11 -14.03 66.35
CA GLN A 522 84.48 -12.90 67.01
C GLN A 522 84.22 -11.77 66.00
N ASN A 523 82.97 -11.35 65.84
CA ASN A 523 82.61 -9.99 65.44
C ASN A 523 81.13 -9.70 65.71
N GLY A 524 80.87 -8.58 66.40
CA GLY A 524 79.62 -7.83 66.32
C GLY A 524 78.48 -8.30 67.24
N SER A 525 78.29 -7.57 68.33
CA SER A 525 77.04 -7.56 69.10
C SER A 525 75.85 -7.20 68.20
N CYS A 526 75.04 -8.19 67.82
CA CYS A 526 73.76 -7.98 67.13
C CYS A 526 72.64 -7.79 68.15
N GLU A 527 72.03 -6.62 68.14
CA GLU A 527 70.85 -6.31 68.95
C GLU A 527 69.59 -6.82 68.25
N LEU A 528 68.97 -7.88 68.79
CA LEU A 528 67.57 -8.17 68.50
C LEU A 528 66.68 -7.26 69.37
N SER A 529 66.36 -6.07 68.85
CA SER A 529 65.10 -5.42 69.25
C SER A 529 63.96 -6.19 68.58
N VAL A 530 63.42 -7.19 69.29
CA VAL A 530 62.17 -7.83 68.89
C VAL A 530 61.03 -6.85 69.22
N GLY A 531 60.91 -5.81 68.41
CA GLY A 531 59.63 -5.16 68.22
C GLY A 531 58.72 -6.20 67.56
N ILE A 532 57.99 -6.98 68.36
CA ILE A 532 56.87 -7.78 67.86
C ILE A 532 55.82 -6.77 67.37
N LYS A 533 56.03 -6.21 66.18
CA LYS A 533 54.93 -5.93 65.27
C LYS A 533 54.40 -7.30 64.89
N LEU A 534 53.54 -7.85 65.75
CA LEU A 534 52.37 -8.58 65.28
C LEU A 534 51.67 -7.60 64.34
N ARG A 535 52.13 -7.55 63.08
CA ARG A 535 51.22 -7.35 61.98
C ARG A 535 50.26 -8.51 62.17
N ALA A 536 49.11 -8.21 62.77
CA ALA A 536 47.89 -8.89 62.43
C ALA A 536 47.89 -8.89 60.90
N ILE A 537 48.33 -10.03 60.33
CA ILE A 537 47.83 -10.42 59.03
C ILE A 537 46.34 -10.45 59.29
N SER A 538 45.65 -9.46 58.74
CA SER A 538 44.21 -9.46 58.59
C SER A 538 43.88 -10.69 57.76
N TRP A 539 43.80 -11.84 58.42
CA TRP A 539 43.04 -12.97 57.93
C TRP A 539 41.59 -12.55 58.08
N LYS A 540 40.96 -12.41 56.91
CA LYS A 540 39.57 -12.00 56.79
C LYS A 540 38.66 -13.16 57.16
#